data_AF-A0A2W5QZK3-F1
#
_entry.id   AF-A0A2W5QZK3-F1
#
_cell.length_a   1.000
_cell.length_b   1.000
_cell.length_c   1.000
_cell.angle_alpha   90.00
_cell.angle_beta   90.00
_cell.angle_gamma   90.00
#
_symmetry.space_group_name_H-M   'P 1'
#
loop_
_entity.id
_entity.type
_entity.pdbx_description
1 polymer ?
#
loop_
_entity_poly.entity_id
_entity_poly.type
_entity_poly.pdbx_seq_one_letter_code
_entity_poly.pdbx_strand_id
1 'polypeptide(L)'
;MEEPERTFDTTAVRLLAGLLLSAQETALGIRTDQMDAWRGYTTALIALLPSGERLERWRNKEKRADAQAFDLAQDIASAAIERAEKARALQEAVSRLKAVLTPEQLNMARQMQAKLVERIVHFLEWRRGEATGVPL
;
A
#
# COMPACT_ATOMS: atom_id res chain seq x y z
N MET A 1 4.53 32.76 5.40
CA MET A 1 5.14 31.46 5.05
C MET A 1 4.01 30.45 5.06
N GLU A 2 3.42 30.16 3.91
CA GLU A 2 2.51 29.02 3.79
C GLU A 2 3.39 27.77 3.78
N GLU A 3 3.16 26.84 4.71
CA GLU A 3 3.78 25.52 4.63
C GLU A 3 3.35 24.88 3.30
N PRO A 4 4.27 24.30 2.51
CA PRO A 4 3.87 23.59 1.30
C PRO A 4 2.97 22.43 1.73
N GLU A 5 1.72 22.43 1.25
CA GLU A 5 0.83 21.28 1.39
C GLU A 5 1.61 20.02 0.97
N ARG A 6 1.92 19.15 1.94
CA ARG A 6 2.53 17.84 1.65
C ARG A 6 1.50 17.00 0.92
N THR A 7 1.36 17.24 -0.37
CA THR A 7 0.58 16.40 -1.25
C THR A 7 1.31 15.06 -1.37
N PHE A 8 0.63 13.98 -1.03
CA PHE A 8 1.16 12.62 -1.20
C PHE A 8 1.44 12.38 -2.70
N ASP A 9 2.72 12.32 -3.09
CA ASP A 9 3.09 11.93 -4.45
C ASP A 9 2.85 10.43 -4.65
N THR A 10 1.65 10.15 -5.15
CA THR A 10 1.18 8.80 -5.45
C THR A 10 2.10 8.07 -6.44
N THR A 11 2.68 8.79 -7.39
CA THR A 11 3.57 8.21 -8.40
C THR A 11 4.88 7.77 -7.77
N ALA A 12 5.48 8.63 -6.93
CA ALA A 12 6.67 8.27 -6.18
C ALA A 12 6.42 7.07 -5.25
N VAL A 13 5.27 7.01 -4.56
CA VAL A 13 4.89 5.87 -3.70
C VAL A 13 4.81 4.57 -4.50
N ARG A 14 4.19 4.60 -5.69
CA ARG A 14 4.11 3.40 -6.56
C ARG A 14 5.46 2.97 -7.09
N LEU A 15 6.31 3.93 -7.49
CA LEU A 15 7.68 3.65 -7.94
C LEU A 15 8.51 2.99 -6.84
N LEU A 16 8.49 3.56 -5.64
CA LEU A 16 9.18 3.00 -4.47
C LEU A 16 8.67 1.60 -4.14
N ALA A 17 7.36 1.37 -4.19
CA ALA A 17 6.78 0.05 -3.99
C ALA A 17 7.31 -0.96 -5.03
N GLY A 18 7.32 -0.59 -6.31
CA GLY A 18 7.86 -1.44 -7.38
C GLY A 18 9.33 -1.81 -7.16
N LEU A 19 10.17 -0.85 -6.77
CA LEU A 19 11.59 -1.10 -6.47
C LEU A 19 11.78 -2.08 -5.30
N LEU A 20 11.03 -1.89 -4.20
CA LEU A 20 11.07 -2.78 -3.05
C LEU A 20 10.58 -4.18 -3.36
N LEU A 21 9.60 -4.31 -4.26
CA LEU A 21 9.08 -5.60 -4.70
C LEU A 21 10.10 -6.31 -5.60
N SER A 22 10.77 -5.62 -6.52
CA SER A 22 11.84 -6.22 -7.32
C SER A 22 13.00 -6.75 -6.44
N ALA A 23 13.34 -6.05 -5.36
CA ALA A 23 14.31 -6.56 -4.39
C ALA A 23 13.82 -7.84 -3.68
N GLN A 24 12.54 -7.89 -3.30
CA GLN A 24 11.94 -9.09 -2.70
C GLN A 24 11.89 -10.27 -3.66
N GLU A 25 11.61 -10.05 -4.94
CA GLU A 25 11.62 -11.08 -5.98
C GLU A 25 12.97 -11.81 -6.02
N THR A 26 14.04 -11.02 -6.05
CA THR A 26 15.42 -11.51 -6.05
C THR A 26 15.73 -12.24 -4.76
N ALA A 27 15.38 -11.64 -3.61
CA ALA A 27 15.72 -12.20 -2.31
C ALA A 27 14.93 -13.49 -1.98
N LEU A 28 13.72 -13.64 -2.51
CA LEU A 28 12.93 -14.88 -2.41
C LEU A 28 13.36 -15.94 -3.45
N GLY A 29 14.15 -15.57 -4.44
CA GLY A 29 14.53 -16.46 -5.54
C GLY A 29 13.31 -16.94 -6.33
N ILE A 30 12.44 -16.02 -6.74
CA ILE A 30 11.27 -16.33 -7.57
C ILE A 30 11.74 -16.96 -8.89
N ARG A 31 11.21 -18.14 -9.20
CA ARG A 31 11.54 -18.89 -10.42
C ARG A 31 10.61 -18.55 -11.59
N THR A 32 11.00 -18.96 -12.80
CA THR A 32 10.22 -18.72 -14.02
C THR A 32 8.80 -19.29 -13.95
N ASP A 33 8.62 -20.49 -13.39
CA ASP A 33 7.33 -21.14 -13.18
C ASP A 33 6.44 -20.44 -12.14
N GLN A 34 7.03 -19.58 -11.30
CA GLN A 34 6.34 -18.81 -10.25
C GLN A 34 6.08 -17.35 -10.65
N MET A 35 6.67 -16.90 -11.77
CA MET A 35 6.73 -15.49 -12.17
C MET A 35 5.34 -14.89 -12.40
N ASP A 36 4.42 -15.63 -13.00
CA ASP A 36 3.07 -15.12 -13.26
C ASP A 36 2.29 -14.89 -11.96
N ALA A 37 2.42 -15.80 -10.99
CA ALA A 37 1.80 -15.65 -9.67
C ALA A 37 2.44 -14.48 -8.90
N TRP A 38 3.76 -14.33 -9.00
CA TRP A 38 4.49 -13.20 -8.41
C TRP A 38 4.06 -11.85 -9.00
N ARG A 39 3.96 -11.75 -10.32
CA ARG A 39 3.46 -10.54 -11.00
C ARG A 39 2.03 -10.24 -10.63
N GLY A 40 1.15 -11.25 -10.59
CA GLY A 40 -0.23 -11.08 -10.15
C GLY A 40 -0.32 -10.49 -8.73
N TYR A 41 0.49 -11.01 -7.80
CA TYR A 41 0.58 -10.49 -6.44
C TYR A 41 1.09 -9.04 -6.38
N THR A 42 2.20 -8.73 -7.05
CA THR A 42 2.80 -7.39 -7.00
C THR A 42 1.90 -6.34 -7.67
N THR A 43 1.27 -6.67 -8.80
CA THR A 43 0.26 -5.82 -9.45
C THR A 43 -0.93 -5.55 -8.53
N ALA A 44 -1.50 -6.59 -7.90
CA ALA A 44 -2.63 -6.42 -6.99
C ALA A 44 -2.27 -5.58 -5.75
N LEU A 45 -1.05 -5.75 -5.22
CA LEU A 45 -0.57 -4.98 -4.08
C LEU A 45 -0.39 -3.49 -4.43
N ILE A 46 0.24 -3.19 -5.57
CA ILE A 46 0.42 -1.81 -6.04
C ILE A 46 -0.93 -1.15 -6.34
N ALA A 47 -1.89 -1.90 -6.89
CA ALA A 47 -3.23 -1.37 -7.20
C ALA A 47 -4.01 -0.92 -5.96
N LEU A 48 -3.73 -1.52 -4.79
CA LEU A 48 -4.34 -1.15 -3.51
C LEU A 48 -3.78 0.18 -2.95
N LEU A 49 -2.61 0.63 -3.42
CA LEU A 49 -2.03 1.89 -2.99
C LEU A 49 -2.95 3.06 -3.42
N PRO A 50 -3.23 4.00 -2.50
CA PRO A 50 -4.17 5.09 -2.76
C PRO A 50 -3.73 5.92 -3.96
N SER A 51 -4.67 6.35 -4.80
CA SER A 51 -4.39 7.16 -5.99
C SER A 51 -4.55 8.66 -5.79
N GLY A 52 -5.08 9.12 -4.65
CA GLY A 52 -5.40 10.53 -4.36
C GLY A 52 -6.54 11.12 -5.21
N GLU A 53 -6.69 10.69 -6.46
CA GLU A 53 -7.56 11.25 -7.48
C GLU A 53 -9.06 11.22 -7.15
N ARG A 54 -9.53 10.27 -6.33
CA ARG A 54 -10.98 10.03 -6.17
C ARG A 54 -11.68 10.99 -5.20
N LEU A 55 -10.96 11.51 -4.21
CA LEU A 55 -11.46 12.58 -3.35
C LEU A 55 -10.91 13.95 -3.75
N GLU A 56 -10.27 14.03 -4.92
CA GLU A 56 -9.63 15.25 -5.41
C GLU A 56 -10.64 16.39 -5.60
N ARG A 57 -11.89 16.08 -5.94
CA ARG A 57 -12.95 17.10 -5.98
C ARG A 57 -13.20 17.77 -4.64
N TRP A 58 -12.99 17.06 -3.53
CA TRP A 58 -13.10 17.61 -2.17
C TRP A 58 -11.85 18.37 -1.72
N ARG A 59 -10.72 18.19 -2.41
CA ARG A 59 -9.50 18.97 -2.19
C ARG A 59 -9.50 20.27 -2.99
N ASN A 60 -10.14 20.28 -4.15
CA ASN A 60 -10.31 21.47 -4.98
C ASN A 60 -11.49 22.35 -4.51
N LYS A 61 -11.25 23.65 -4.30
CA LYS A 61 -12.25 24.60 -3.78
C LYS A 61 -13.42 24.84 -4.74
N GLU A 62 -13.14 24.97 -6.03
CA GLU A 62 -14.15 25.22 -7.06
C GLU A 62 -15.04 23.99 -7.25
N LYS A 63 -14.43 22.81 -7.40
CA LYS A 63 -15.17 21.54 -7.55
C LYS A 63 -16.04 21.19 -6.34
N ARG A 64 -15.69 21.68 -5.14
CA ARG A 64 -16.53 21.55 -3.95
C ARG A 64 -17.75 22.46 -3.97
N ALA A 65 -17.62 23.67 -4.49
CA ALA A 65 -18.72 24.64 -4.54
C ALA A 65 -19.87 24.14 -5.44
N ASP A 66 -19.54 23.36 -6.46
CA ASP A 66 -20.49 22.77 -7.41
C ASP A 66 -21.09 21.42 -6.95
N ALA A 67 -20.76 20.95 -5.75
CA ALA A 67 -21.23 19.65 -5.26
C ALA A 67 -22.70 19.67 -4.84
N GLN A 68 -23.44 18.61 -5.18
CA GLN A 68 -24.84 18.44 -4.78
C GLN A 68 -24.96 17.72 -3.44
N ALA A 69 -26.18 17.73 -2.90
CA ALA A 69 -26.49 16.99 -1.68
C ALA A 69 -26.16 15.50 -1.85
N PHE A 70 -25.52 14.92 -0.83
CA PHE A 70 -25.09 13.52 -0.77
C PHE A 70 -23.92 13.11 -1.68
N ASP A 71 -23.39 13.97 -2.54
CA ASP A 71 -22.26 13.57 -3.39
C ASP A 71 -21.06 13.09 -2.56
N LEU A 72 -20.77 13.70 -1.40
CA LEU A 72 -19.65 13.28 -0.55
C LEU A 72 -19.82 11.83 -0.10
N ALA A 73 -21.03 11.46 0.29
CA ALA A 73 -21.33 10.10 0.72
C ALA A 73 -21.21 9.12 -0.46
N GLN A 74 -21.64 9.52 -1.66
CA GLN A 74 -21.50 8.71 -2.87
C GLN A 74 -20.04 8.53 -3.30
N ASP A 75 -19.22 9.58 -3.21
CA ASP A 75 -17.79 9.54 -3.50
C ASP A 75 -17.05 8.63 -2.52
N ILE A 76 -17.36 8.74 -1.21
CA ILE A 76 -16.81 7.86 -0.17
C ILE A 76 -17.23 6.41 -0.42
N ALA A 77 -18.50 6.15 -0.72
CA ALA A 77 -19.01 4.81 -0.99
C ALA A 77 -18.33 4.20 -2.22
N SER A 78 -18.22 4.96 -3.31
CA SER A 78 -17.53 4.53 -4.54
C SER A 78 -16.06 4.25 -4.29
N ALA A 79 -15.39 5.10 -3.51
CA ALA A 79 -14.01 4.90 -3.13
C ALA A 79 -13.82 3.62 -2.29
N ALA A 80 -14.75 3.34 -1.37
CA ALA A 80 -14.75 2.15 -0.54
C ALA A 80 -15.00 0.86 -1.34
N ILE A 81 -15.96 0.87 -2.27
CA ILE A 81 -16.29 -0.28 -3.12
C ILE A 81 -15.08 -0.68 -3.97
N GLU A 82 -14.48 0.27 -4.69
CA GLU A 82 -13.31 -0.03 -5.53
C GLU A 82 -12.11 -0.49 -4.67
N ARG A 83 -11.93 0.08 -3.47
CA ARG A 83 -10.91 -0.42 -2.53
C ARG A 83 -11.20 -1.86 -2.11
N ALA A 84 -12.47 -2.23 -1.89
CA ALA A 84 -12.86 -3.58 -1.53
C ALA A 84 -12.60 -4.56 -2.69
N GLU A 85 -12.87 -4.18 -3.93
CA GLU A 85 -12.56 -5.00 -5.12
C GLU A 85 -11.05 -5.25 -5.25
N LYS A 86 -10.23 -4.20 -5.11
CA LYS A 86 -8.77 -4.31 -5.10
C LYS A 86 -8.26 -5.21 -3.96
N ALA A 87 -8.87 -5.10 -2.78
CA ALA A 87 -8.52 -5.94 -1.64
C ALA A 87 -8.86 -7.41 -1.89
N ARG A 88 -10.00 -7.71 -2.52
CA ARG A 88 -10.35 -9.09 -2.93
C ARG A 88 -9.35 -9.64 -3.94
N ALA A 89 -8.98 -8.84 -4.96
CA ALA A 89 -7.98 -9.24 -5.94
C ALA A 89 -6.63 -9.56 -5.28
N LEU A 90 -6.20 -8.77 -4.29
CA LEU A 90 -4.98 -9.05 -3.52
C LEU A 90 -5.09 -10.35 -2.71
N GLN A 91 -6.21 -10.59 -2.02
CA GLN A 91 -6.42 -11.84 -1.26
C GLN A 91 -6.31 -13.09 -2.16
N GLU A 92 -6.91 -13.01 -3.35
CA GLU A 92 -6.82 -14.08 -4.33
C GLU A 92 -5.39 -14.26 -4.85
N ALA A 93 -4.71 -13.17 -5.21
CA ALA A 93 -3.33 -13.22 -5.69
C ALA A 93 -2.36 -13.78 -4.63
N VAL A 94 -2.55 -13.43 -3.35
CA VAL A 94 -1.80 -14.03 -2.22
C VAL A 94 -2.05 -15.53 -2.14
N SER A 95 -3.30 -15.97 -2.26
CA SER A 95 -3.64 -17.39 -2.23
C SER A 95 -2.96 -18.17 -3.37
N ARG A 96 -3.00 -17.63 -4.59
CA ARG A 96 -2.32 -18.21 -5.76
C ARG A 96 -0.80 -18.26 -5.59
N LEU A 97 -0.19 -17.16 -5.12
CA LEU A 97 1.25 -17.11 -4.88
C LEU A 97 1.66 -18.16 -3.84
N LYS A 98 0.95 -18.25 -2.71
CA LYS A 98 1.22 -19.25 -1.67
C LYS A 98 1.15 -20.69 -2.18
N ALA A 99 0.28 -20.98 -3.15
CA ALA A 99 0.14 -22.31 -3.70
C ALA A 99 1.35 -22.76 -4.54
N VAL A 100 2.13 -21.81 -5.09
CA VAL A 100 3.27 -22.11 -5.97
C VAL A 100 4.63 -21.90 -5.30
N LEU A 101 4.68 -21.22 -4.15
CA LEU A 101 5.93 -21.04 -3.39
C LEU A 101 6.33 -22.32 -2.65
N THR A 102 7.64 -22.57 -2.56
CA THR A 102 8.17 -23.67 -1.74
C THR A 102 8.09 -23.35 -0.24
N PRO A 103 8.17 -24.36 0.65
CA PRO A 103 8.22 -24.13 2.08
C PRO A 103 9.35 -23.18 2.52
N GLU A 104 10.51 -23.27 1.88
CA GLU A 104 11.67 -22.42 2.15
C GLU A 104 11.40 -20.96 1.76
N GLN A 105 10.80 -20.75 0.59
CA GLN A 105 10.41 -19.41 0.13
C GLN A 105 9.35 -18.79 1.03
N LEU A 106 8.35 -19.58 1.47
CA LEU A 106 7.35 -19.13 2.44
C LEU A 106 7.97 -18.76 3.78
N ASN A 107 8.93 -19.55 4.27
CA ASN A 107 9.65 -19.24 5.50
C ASN A 107 10.50 -17.96 5.35
N MET A 108 11.16 -17.76 4.22
CA MET A 108 11.92 -16.54 3.94
C MET A 108 11.01 -15.31 3.89
N ALA A 109 9.87 -15.40 3.19
CA ALA A 109 8.88 -14.31 3.13
C ALA A 109 8.38 -13.93 4.53
N ARG A 110 8.11 -14.92 5.39
CA ARG A 110 7.73 -14.70 6.79
C ARG A 110 8.81 -13.97 7.59
N GLN A 111 10.08 -14.35 7.43
CA GLN A 111 11.21 -13.69 8.12
C GLN A 111 11.38 -12.24 7.65
N MET A 112 11.26 -11.99 6.35
CA MET A 112 11.30 -10.63 5.80
C MET A 112 10.16 -9.77 6.38
N GLN A 113 8.94 -10.32 6.44
CA GLN A 113 7.80 -9.64 7.02
C GLN A 113 8.01 -9.34 8.52
N ALA A 114 8.54 -10.29 9.29
CA ALA A 114 8.83 -10.08 10.72
C ALA A 114 9.79 -8.91 10.94
N LYS A 115 10.90 -8.85 10.17
CA LYS A 115 11.86 -7.74 10.23
C LYS A 115 11.25 -6.40 9.82
N LEU A 116 10.38 -6.40 8.82
CA LEU A 116 9.66 -5.19 8.41
C LEU A 116 8.73 -4.69 9.52
N VAL A 117 7.95 -5.58 10.11
CA VAL A 117 7.02 -5.26 11.21
C VAL A 117 7.80 -4.74 12.42
N GLU A 118 8.88 -5.40 12.81
CA GLU A 118 9.76 -4.96 13.89
C GLU A 118 10.25 -3.52 13.66
N ARG A 119 10.73 -3.22 12.44
CA ARG A 119 11.20 -1.88 12.09
C ARG A 119 10.09 -0.83 12.10
N ILE A 120 8.88 -1.18 11.67
CA ILE A 120 7.70 -0.29 11.73
C ILE A 120 7.30 -0.02 13.18
N VAL A 121 7.23 -1.06 14.03
CA VAL A 121 6.89 -0.93 15.44
C VAL A 121 7.91 -0.03 16.14
N HIS A 122 9.21 -0.31 15.98
CA HIS A 122 10.27 0.51 16.55
C HIS A 122 10.18 1.98 16.11
N PHE A 123 9.91 2.24 14.82
CA PHE A 123 9.74 3.60 14.32
C PHE A 123 8.51 4.31 14.93
N LEU A 124 7.40 3.59 15.13
CA LEU A 124 6.20 4.15 15.79
C LEU A 124 6.43 4.41 17.27
N GLU A 125 7.15 3.52 17.97
CA GLU A 125 7.49 3.67 19.38
C GLU A 125 8.44 4.82 19.63
N TRP A 126 9.49 4.96 18.82
CA TRP A 126 10.40 6.11 18.83
C TRP A 126 9.64 7.42 18.62
N ARG A 127 8.76 7.49 17.60
CA ARG A 127 7.96 8.71 17.31
C ARG A 127 6.99 9.04 18.45
N ARG A 128 6.44 8.03 19.11
CA ARG A 128 5.59 8.22 20.31
C ARG A 128 6.42 8.73 21.49
N GLY A 129 7.64 8.23 21.67
CA GLY A 129 8.60 8.68 22.69
C GLY A 129 9.02 10.14 22.52
N GLU A 130 9.33 10.56 21.29
CA GLU A 130 9.63 11.97 20.96
C GLU A 130 8.44 12.89 21.27
N ALA A 131 7.22 12.47 20.96
CA ALA A 131 6.01 13.24 21.25
C ALA A 131 5.73 13.41 22.75
N THR A 132 6.27 12.52 23.60
CA THR A 132 6.13 12.59 25.07
C THR A 132 7.28 13.30 25.79
N GLY A 133 8.36 13.69 25.11
CA GLY A 133 9.41 14.54 25.68
C GLY A 133 10.13 13.98 26.91
N VAL A 134 10.16 12.67 27.13
CA VAL A 134 10.91 12.05 28.23
C VAL A 134 12.14 11.35 27.68
N PRO A 135 13.37 11.78 28.03
CA PRO A 135 14.57 10.99 27.80
C PRO A 135 14.60 9.85 28.83
N LEU A 136 14.82 8.61 28.37
CA LEU A 136 15.23 7.50 29.24
C LEU A 136 16.72 7.58 29.54
#